data_AF-A0A6J4R1L8-F1
#
_entry.id   AF-A0A6J4R1L8-F1
#
_cell.length_a   1.000
_cell.length_b   1.000
_cell.length_c   1.000
_cell.angle_alpha   90.00
_cell.angle_beta   90.00
_cell.angle_gamma   90.00
#
_symmetry.space_group_name_H-M   'P 1'
#
loop_
_entity.id
_entity.type
_entity.pdbx_description
1 polymer ?
#
loop_
_entity_poly.entity_id
_entity_poly.type
_entity_poly.pdbx_seq_one_letter_code
_entity_poly.pdbx_strand_id
1 'polypeptide(L)'
;MGGVRVAMIHDSGAKKGRRARMRRRFPSARIVVFGHSHIPLLEDEDGLMLFNPGSPTDRRRQPEHTFGLLWVEGGALRAEVRTLGGAVLYEAGPC
;
A
#
# COMPACT_ATOMS: atom_id res chain seq x y z
N MET A 1 -0.26 -6.41 -13.76
CA MET A 1 1.14 -6.90 -13.82
C MET A 1 1.13 -8.35 -13.38
N GLY A 2 1.78 -9.28 -14.09
CA GLY A 2 1.87 -10.70 -13.68
C GLY A 2 0.59 -11.33 -13.11
N GLY A 3 -0.59 -11.07 -13.69
CA GLY A 3 -1.91 -11.55 -13.19
C GLY A 3 -2.58 -10.70 -12.10
N VAL A 4 -1.85 -9.81 -11.43
CA VAL A 4 -2.35 -8.90 -10.38
C VAL A 4 -2.82 -7.56 -10.96
N ARG A 5 -4.03 -7.12 -10.55
CA ARG A 5 -4.58 -5.80 -10.90
C ARG A 5 -4.19 -4.76 -9.85
N VAL A 6 -3.33 -3.83 -10.26
CA VAL A 6 -2.80 -2.74 -9.43
C VAL A 6 -3.50 -1.45 -9.81
N ALA A 7 -3.99 -0.70 -8.82
CA ALA A 7 -4.50 0.66 -8.97
C ALA A 7 -3.64 1.63 -8.15
N MET A 8 -3.59 2.90 -8.56
CA MET A 8 -2.85 3.94 -7.88
C MET A 8 -3.63 5.25 -7.84
N ILE A 9 -3.59 5.96 -6.71
CA ILE A 9 -4.19 7.28 -6.53
C ILE A 9 -3.39 8.07 -5.50
N HIS A 10 -3.17 9.38 -5.67
CA HIS A 10 -2.41 10.13 -4.68
C HIS A 10 -3.10 10.19 -3.32
N ASP A 11 -4.40 10.50 -3.27
CA ASP A 11 -5.17 10.62 -2.04
C ASP A 11 -6.33 9.61 -2.00
N SER A 12 -6.42 8.85 -0.91
CA SER A 12 -7.49 7.89 -0.65
C SER A 12 -8.67 8.49 0.13
N GLY A 13 -8.55 9.75 0.57
CA GLY A 13 -9.46 10.45 1.46
C GLY A 13 -9.37 9.98 2.92
N ALA A 14 -10.37 10.36 3.72
CA ALA A 14 -10.42 10.10 5.16
C ALA A 14 -10.24 8.61 5.52
N LYS A 15 -9.60 8.33 6.67
CA LYS A 15 -9.40 6.95 7.18
C LYS A 15 -10.74 6.19 7.29
N LYS A 16 -11.77 6.83 7.83
CA LYS A 16 -13.10 6.25 7.96
C LYS A 16 -13.68 5.92 6.57
N GLY A 17 -14.08 4.66 6.38
CA GLY A 17 -14.68 4.18 5.13
C GLY A 17 -13.73 4.10 3.94
N ARG A 18 -12.40 4.20 4.15
CA ARG A 18 -11.41 4.15 3.07
C ARG A 18 -11.52 2.88 2.24
N ARG A 19 -11.55 1.71 2.87
CA ARG A 19 -11.65 0.41 2.19
C ARG A 19 -12.87 0.35 1.27
N ALA A 20 -14.07 0.61 1.79
CA ALA A 20 -15.29 0.61 0.99
C ALA A 20 -15.24 1.59 -0.20
N ARG A 21 -14.67 2.79 0.01
CA ARG A 21 -14.49 3.79 -1.04
C ARG A 21 -13.49 3.35 -2.11
N MET A 22 -12.35 2.80 -1.71
CA MET A 22 -11.33 2.29 -2.63
C MET A 22 -11.84 1.07 -3.40
N ARG A 23 -12.55 0.15 -2.73
CA ARG A 23 -13.23 -0.96 -3.39
C ARG A 23 -14.25 -0.47 -4.43
N ARG A 24 -15.10 0.50 -4.08
CA ARG A 24 -16.06 1.05 -5.05
C ARG A 24 -15.37 1.74 -6.23
N ARG A 25 -14.27 2.46 -5.99
CA ARG A 25 -13.53 3.20 -7.03
C ARG A 25 -12.73 2.27 -7.95
N PHE A 26 -12.18 1.20 -7.40
CA PHE A 26 -11.32 0.22 -8.08
C PHE A 26 -11.83 -1.20 -7.80
N PRO A 27 -13.00 -1.58 -8.35
CA PRO A 27 -13.70 -2.82 -7.98
C PRO A 27 -12.91 -4.08 -8.31
N SER A 28 -12.07 -4.03 -9.34
CA SER A 28 -11.27 -5.16 -9.79
C SER A 28 -9.86 -5.19 -9.18
N ALA A 29 -9.42 -4.13 -8.49
CA ALA A 29 -8.05 -4.06 -7.99
C ALA A 29 -7.80 -5.08 -6.87
N ARG A 30 -6.66 -5.76 -6.95
CA ARG A 30 -6.09 -6.56 -5.85
C ARG A 30 -5.35 -5.67 -4.86
N ILE A 31 -4.75 -4.58 -5.34
CA ILE A 31 -4.04 -3.60 -4.53
C ILE A 31 -4.34 -2.17 -5.03
N VAL A 32 -4.54 -1.25 -4.08
CA VAL A 32 -4.61 0.19 -4.32
C VAL A 32 -3.46 0.86 -3.59
N VAL A 33 -2.53 1.42 -4.36
CA VAL A 33 -1.41 2.21 -3.86
C VAL A 33 -1.83 3.66 -3.71
N PHE A 34 -1.60 4.25 -2.54
CA PHE A 34 -1.92 5.65 -2.28
C PHE A 34 -0.90 6.34 -1.38
N GLY A 35 -0.99 7.67 -1.30
CA GLY A 35 -0.07 8.51 -0.55
C GLY A 35 -0.80 9.60 0.24
N HIS A 36 -0.35 10.85 0.03
CA HIS A 36 -0.86 12.09 0.64
C HIS A 36 -0.66 12.24 2.16
N SER A 37 -0.89 11.19 2.95
CA SER A 37 -0.74 11.25 4.42
C SER A 37 0.72 11.20 4.88
N HIS A 38 1.59 10.57 4.09
CA HIS A 38 2.96 10.15 4.45
C HIS A 38 3.01 9.17 5.62
N ILE A 39 1.87 8.58 5.99
CA ILE A 39 1.77 7.58 7.05
C ILE A 39 1.81 6.20 6.38
N PRO A 40 2.85 5.39 6.63
CA PRO A 40 2.94 4.07 6.04
C PRO A 40 1.76 3.20 6.48
N LEU A 41 1.23 2.41 5.55
CA LEU A 41 0.09 1.55 5.77
C LEU A 41 0.13 0.34 4.84
N LEU A 42 -0.18 -0.82 5.41
CA LEU A 42 -0.39 -2.05 4.67
C LEU A 42 -1.53 -2.80 5.35
N GLU A 43 -2.69 -2.88 4.69
CA GLU A 43 -3.89 -3.56 5.18
C GLU A 43 -4.44 -4.45 4.07
N ASP A 44 -4.41 -5.77 4.26
CA ASP A 44 -4.89 -6.73 3.27
C ASP A 44 -6.08 -7.53 3.79
N GLU A 45 -7.26 -7.19 3.29
CA GLU A 45 -8.52 -7.76 3.77
C GLU A 45 -9.54 -7.83 2.62
N ASP A 46 -10.40 -8.84 2.65
CA ASP A 46 -11.48 -9.08 1.68
C ASP A 46 -11.02 -9.17 0.22
N GLY A 47 -9.74 -9.48 -0.06
CA GLY A 47 -9.19 -9.49 -1.41
C GLY A 47 -8.91 -8.09 -1.97
N LEU A 48 -8.65 -7.10 -1.11
CA LEU A 48 -8.10 -5.80 -1.47
C LEU A 48 -6.99 -5.43 -0.50
N MET A 49 -5.80 -5.16 -1.04
CA MET A 49 -4.70 -4.60 -0.30
C MET A 49 -4.73 -3.07 -0.44
N LEU A 50 -4.80 -2.38 0.70
CA LEU A 50 -4.58 -0.94 0.76
C LEU A 50 -3.12 -0.71 1.14
N PHE A 51 -2.42 0.06 0.32
CA PHE A 51 -0.98 0.23 0.47
C PHE A 51 -0.58 1.69 0.39
N ASN A 52 0.06 2.18 1.45
CA ASN A 52 0.71 3.49 1.47
C ASN A 52 2.18 3.29 1.87
N PRO A 53 3.14 3.60 1.00
CA PRO A 53 4.56 3.40 1.28
C PRO A 53 5.11 4.39 2.32
N GLY A 54 4.33 5.39 2.72
CA GLY A 54 4.78 6.55 3.49
C GLY A 54 5.54 7.53 2.60
N SER A 55 6.68 8.04 3.06
CA SER A 55 7.45 9.03 2.30
C SER A 55 8.96 8.87 2.53
N PRO A 56 9.76 8.79 1.45
CA PRO A 56 11.21 8.67 1.56
C PRO A 56 11.89 10.01 1.85
N THR A 57 11.22 11.15 1.63
CA THR A 57 11.83 12.48 1.71
C THR A 57 11.19 13.40 2.75
N ASP A 58 9.93 13.17 3.09
CA ASP A 58 9.19 13.95 4.09
C ASP A 58 8.43 13.01 5.04
N ARG A 59 9.03 12.68 6.18
CA ARG A 59 8.40 11.80 7.18
C ARG A 59 7.21 12.45 7.89
N ARG A 60 6.98 13.75 7.75
CA ARG A 60 6.06 14.54 8.58
C ARG A 60 6.28 14.26 10.07
N ARG A 61 5.36 13.50 10.70
CA ARG A 61 5.39 13.10 12.11
C ARG A 61 5.78 11.63 12.32
N GLN A 62 6.12 10.90 11.26
CA GLN A 62 6.58 9.52 11.36
C GLN A 62 8.02 9.48 11.91
N PRO A 63 8.39 8.41 12.65
CA PRO A 63 9.74 8.27 13.20
C PRO A 63 10.79 8.09 12.10
N GLU A 64 10.44 7.41 11.01
CA GLU A 64 11.38 6.99 9.97
C GLU A 64 10.92 7.43 8.57
N HIS A 65 11.88 7.62 7.66
CA HIS A 65 11.61 7.74 6.23
C HIS A 65 11.36 6.36 5.65
N THR A 66 10.29 6.21 4.86
CA THR A 66 9.85 4.90 4.39
C THR A 66 9.58 4.86 2.89
N PHE A 67 9.69 3.66 2.33
CA PHE A 67 9.33 3.36 0.95
C PHE A 67 8.69 1.98 0.87
N GLY A 68 8.01 1.73 -0.25
CA GLY A 68 7.32 0.47 -0.49
C GLY A 68 8.04 -0.39 -1.51
N LEU A 69 7.99 -1.71 -1.32
CA LEU A 69 8.38 -2.69 -2.32
C LEU A 69 7.19 -3.61 -2.59
N LEU A 70 6.93 -3.87 -3.87
CA LEU A 70 5.88 -4.77 -4.33
C LEU A 70 6.50 -5.80 -5.26
N TRP A 71 6.23 -7.08 -5.00
CA TRP A 71 6.61 -8.20 -5.86
C TRP A 71 5.36 -8.80 -6.45
N VAL A 72 5.38 -9.01 -7.76
CA VAL A 72 4.26 -9.59 -8.51
C VAL A 72 4.81 -10.69 -9.41
N GLU A 73 4.49 -11.93 -9.05
CA GLU A 73 4.98 -13.13 -9.73
C GLU A 73 3.90 -14.20 -9.77
N GLY A 74 3.65 -14.78 -10.94
CA GLY A 74 2.70 -15.89 -11.07
C GLY A 74 1.27 -15.63 -10.58
N GLY A 75 0.80 -14.38 -10.58
CA GLY A 75 -0.50 -14.00 -10.03
C GLY A 75 -0.50 -13.69 -8.54
N ALA A 76 0.60 -13.96 -7.83
CA ALA A 76 0.75 -13.67 -6.41
C ALA A 76 1.30 -12.26 -6.18
N LEU A 77 0.88 -11.66 -5.07
CA LEU A 77 1.33 -10.35 -4.62
C LEU A 77 2.01 -10.46 -3.26
N ARG A 78 3.23 -9.93 -3.14
CA ARG A 78 3.88 -9.64 -1.85
C ARG A 78 4.12 -8.14 -1.76
N ALA A 79 3.97 -7.58 -0.57
CA ALA A 79 4.18 -6.16 -0.32
C ALA A 79 4.96 -5.94 0.97
N GLU A 80 5.82 -4.93 0.97
CA GLU A 80 6.54 -4.48 2.16
C GLU A 80 6.59 -2.96 2.24
N VAL A 81 6.58 -2.44 3.45
CA VAL A 81 7.04 -1.09 3.75
C VAL A 81 8.36 -1.18 4.50
N ARG A 82 9.38 -0.47 4.03
CA ARG A 82 10.72 -0.45 4.62
C ARG A 82 11.12 0.95 5.03
N THR A 83 11.98 1.05 6.05
CA THR A 83 12.73 2.26 6.35
C THR A 83 13.87 2.43 5.35
N LEU A 84 14.36 3.67 5.15
CA LEU A 84 15.59 3.90 4.37
C LEU A 84 16.82 3.20 4.97
N GLY A 85 16.81 2.92 6.28
CA GLY A 85 17.81 2.08 6.96
C GLY A 85 17.68 0.58 6.68
N GLY A 86 16.70 0.16 5.88
CA GLY A 86 16.52 -1.23 5.42
C GLY A 86 15.62 -2.10 6.30
N ALA A 87 15.14 -1.61 7.44
CA ALA A 87 14.24 -2.35 8.33
C ALA A 87 12.85 -2.53 7.70
N VAL A 88 12.26 -3.71 7.84
CA VAL A 88 10.87 -3.98 7.43
C VAL A 88 9.93 -3.50 8.53
N LEU A 89 8.99 -2.63 8.19
CA LEU A 89 7.96 -2.12 9.11
C LEU A 89 6.64 -2.89 8.98
N TYR A 90 6.23 -3.17 7.75
CA TYR A 90 5.01 -3.92 7.44
C TYR A 90 5.28 -4.86 6.29
N GLU A 91 4.67 -6.04 6.33
CA GLU A 91 4.73 -7.01 5.24
C GLU A 91 3.39 -7.73 5.07
N ALA A 92 3.08 -8.09 3.82
CA ALA A 92 2.08 -9.12 3.49
C ALA A 92 2.71 -10.11 2.51
N GLY A 93 2.59 -11.39 2.86
CA GLY A 93 3.04 -12.52 2.05
C GLY A 93 2.08 -12.83 0.89
N PRO A 94 2.42 -13.83 0.06
CA PRO A 94 1.70 -14.11 -1.17
C PRO A 94 0.25 -14.48 -0.91
N CYS A 95 -0.65 -13.83 -1.64
CA CYS A 95 -2.09 -13.93 -1.52
C CYS A 95 -2.76 -13.72 -2.87
#